data_AF-A0A8H7WN00-F1
#
_entry.id   AF-A0A8H7WN00-F1
#
_cell.length_a   1.000
_cell.length_b   1.000
_cell.length_c   1.000
_cell.angle_alpha   90.00
_cell.angle_beta   90.00
_cell.angle_gamma   90.00
#
_symmetry.space_group_name_H-M   'P 1'
#
loop_
_entity.id
_entity.type
_entity.pdbx_description
1 polymer ?
#
loop_
_entity_poly.entity_id
_entity_poly.type
_entity_poly.pdbx_seq_one_letter_code
_entity_poly.pdbx_strand_id
1 'polypeptide(L)'
;IVNEATHNAEGMYAFYEDVVREVARWDESIPLYISDAWDLKTALRWTNGRHPFGGTPKNPVLIDTHRYYTFSDEDRSQSPQQIIGRLGAELEELSGNEGSLGDRGEAQVIIGEWSCVLDGQTWGRVRPEEKDRLVTQFGRAQSQKWQQRAGGCYFWTYKMDWMDGGEWGFAEQSKKWNITPPQYLTLPVQEVRNRIGGAEARRGELAHTARQNHENYWNQAAPGKHFDHQLYSDGWNIGFSDAQKFFGMRSEGVLGGNVAAEGGDRIGCLEIWVKKRLLESGQRGEFVWIWEQGFRAGVGGFNQYVGM
;
A
#
# COMPACT_ATOMS: atom_id res chain seq x y z
N ILE A 1 -14.77 9.55 0.03
CA ILE A 1 -15.52 10.83 0.02
C ILE A 1 -16.63 10.72 -1.02
N VAL A 2 -16.29 10.61 -2.30
CA VAL A 2 -17.23 10.35 -3.40
C VAL A 2 -16.66 9.20 -4.23
N ASN A 3 -17.52 8.25 -4.64
CA ASN A 3 -17.15 7.15 -5.53
C ASN A 3 -17.06 7.63 -6.98
N GLU A 4 -16.08 7.14 -7.74
CA GLU A 4 -15.92 7.38 -9.19
C GLU A 4 -16.26 8.81 -9.62
N ALA A 5 -15.58 9.79 -9.02
CA ALA A 5 -15.84 11.19 -9.33
C ALA A 5 -15.63 11.44 -10.83
N THR A 6 -16.44 12.33 -11.40
CA THR A 6 -16.37 12.62 -12.84
C THR A 6 -15.02 13.25 -13.18
N HIS A 7 -14.37 12.72 -14.21
CA HIS A 7 -13.10 13.23 -14.71
C HIS A 7 -13.18 14.73 -15.02
N ASN A 8 -12.19 15.51 -14.55
CA ASN A 8 -12.13 16.97 -14.68
C ASN A 8 -13.35 17.73 -14.13
N ALA A 9 -14.06 17.19 -13.13
CA ALA A 9 -15.14 17.91 -12.48
C ALA A 9 -14.66 19.23 -11.85
N GLU A 10 -15.33 20.33 -12.19
CA GLU A 10 -15.04 21.65 -11.66
C GLU A 10 -15.20 21.66 -10.13
N GLY A 11 -14.22 22.22 -9.42
CA GLY A 11 -14.26 22.35 -7.96
C GLY A 11 -14.07 21.04 -7.18
N MET A 12 -13.84 19.90 -7.82
CA MET A 12 -13.73 18.58 -7.16
C MET A 12 -12.70 18.58 -6.00
N TYR A 13 -11.48 19.06 -6.26
CA TYR A 13 -10.44 19.11 -5.23
C TYR A 13 -10.73 20.13 -4.13
N ALA A 14 -11.44 21.22 -4.44
CA ALA A 14 -11.90 22.18 -3.43
C ALA A 14 -12.95 21.54 -2.52
N PHE A 15 -13.89 20.77 -3.09
CA PHE A 15 -14.86 19.98 -2.35
C PHE A 15 -14.16 18.92 -1.46
N TYR A 16 -13.13 18.23 -1.96
CA TYR A 16 -12.33 17.32 -1.12
C TYR A 16 -11.68 18.06 0.05
N GLU A 17 -11.08 19.24 -0.16
CA GLU A 17 -10.52 20.04 0.94
C GLU A 17 -11.58 20.49 1.96
N ASP A 18 -12.78 20.86 1.51
CA ASP A 18 -13.89 21.22 2.39
C ASP A 18 -14.30 20.07 3.29
N VAL A 19 -14.44 18.86 2.71
CA VAL A 19 -14.78 17.66 3.47
C VAL A 19 -13.66 17.29 4.45
N VAL A 20 -12.39 17.36 4.02
CA VAL A 20 -11.26 17.09 4.91
C VAL A 20 -11.23 18.08 6.08
N ARG A 21 -11.43 19.38 5.82
CA ARG A 21 -11.51 20.40 6.88
C ARG A 21 -12.66 20.15 7.83
N GLU A 22 -13.82 19.74 7.34
CA GLU A 22 -14.97 19.48 8.19
C GLU A 22 -14.75 18.26 9.07
N VAL A 23 -14.27 17.14 8.52
CA VAL A 23 -13.99 15.92 9.31
C VAL A 23 -12.90 16.19 10.36
N ALA A 24 -11.86 16.96 10.02
CA ALA A 24 -10.78 17.31 10.93
C ALA A 24 -11.23 18.04 12.20
N ARG A 25 -12.34 18.78 12.13
CA ARG A 25 -12.92 19.44 13.32
C ARG A 25 -13.42 18.45 14.37
N TRP A 26 -13.70 17.22 13.95
CA TRP A 26 -14.21 16.15 14.79
C TRP A 26 -13.11 15.16 15.15
N ASP A 27 -12.35 14.70 14.16
CA ASP A 27 -11.27 13.74 14.36
C ASP A 27 -10.24 13.82 13.22
N GLU A 28 -9.06 14.35 13.53
CA GLU A 28 -7.92 14.46 12.60
C GLU A 28 -7.25 13.10 12.30
N SER A 29 -7.60 12.02 13.01
CA SER A 29 -7.01 10.70 12.85
C SER A 29 -7.72 9.82 11.81
N ILE A 30 -8.96 10.17 11.43
CA ILE A 30 -9.75 9.38 10.47
C ILE A 30 -9.11 9.46 9.08
N PRO A 31 -8.75 8.32 8.46
CA PRO A 31 -8.29 8.29 7.09
C PRO A 31 -9.44 8.58 6.11
N LEU A 32 -9.19 9.44 5.13
CA LEU A 32 -10.15 9.86 4.12
C LEU A 32 -9.70 9.38 2.75
N TYR A 33 -10.61 8.70 2.04
CA TYR A 33 -10.35 8.14 0.72
C TYR A 33 -10.95 9.05 -0.35
N ILE A 34 -10.16 9.44 -1.34
CA ILE A 34 -10.62 10.26 -2.47
C ILE A 34 -10.58 9.44 -3.76
N SER A 35 -11.61 9.55 -4.60
CA SER A 35 -11.53 9.02 -5.97
C SER A 35 -10.50 9.84 -6.75
N ASP A 36 -9.67 9.15 -7.54
CA ASP A 36 -8.74 9.77 -8.48
C ASP A 36 -9.41 10.37 -9.73
N ALA A 37 -10.73 10.21 -9.87
CA ALA A 37 -11.52 10.67 -11.00
C ALA A 37 -10.96 10.22 -12.37
N TRP A 38 -10.38 9.01 -12.41
CA TRP A 38 -9.73 8.44 -13.59
C TRP A 38 -8.46 9.19 -14.05
N ASP A 39 -7.89 10.06 -13.21
CA ASP A 39 -6.59 10.73 -13.41
C ASP A 39 -5.73 10.62 -12.14
N LEU A 40 -5.11 9.45 -11.98
CA LEU A 40 -4.21 9.16 -10.86
C LEU A 40 -3.07 10.19 -10.76
N LYS A 41 -2.50 10.65 -11.87
CA LYS A 41 -1.37 11.59 -11.86
C LYS A 41 -1.75 12.93 -11.23
N THR A 42 -2.95 13.44 -11.53
CA THR A 42 -3.42 14.68 -10.91
C THR A 42 -3.77 14.48 -9.45
N ALA A 43 -4.39 13.34 -9.08
CA ALA A 43 -4.64 13.00 -7.68
C ALA A 43 -3.34 12.91 -6.86
N LEU A 44 -2.28 12.28 -7.40
CA LEU A 44 -0.96 12.21 -6.75
C LEU A 44 -0.36 13.59 -6.52
N ARG A 45 -0.38 14.47 -7.55
CA ARG A 45 0.11 15.84 -7.42
C ARG A 45 -0.65 16.63 -6.37
N TRP A 46 -1.98 16.52 -6.36
CA TRP A 46 -2.81 17.20 -5.37
C TRP A 46 -2.49 16.70 -3.95
N THR A 47 -2.45 15.37 -3.74
CA THR A 47 -2.16 14.78 -2.43
C THR A 47 -0.76 15.18 -1.93
N ASN A 48 0.26 15.16 -2.79
CA ASN A 48 1.62 15.56 -2.42
C ASN A 48 1.78 17.08 -2.22
N GLY A 49 0.88 17.89 -2.80
CA GLY A 49 0.79 19.32 -2.51
C GLY A 49 0.25 19.62 -1.10
N ARG A 50 -0.37 18.65 -0.44
CA ARG A 50 -0.81 18.75 0.96
C ARG A 50 0.43 18.60 1.84
N HIS A 51 1.08 19.70 2.18
CA HIS A 51 2.31 19.64 2.97
C HIS A 51 2.07 18.95 4.34
N PRO A 52 2.75 17.82 4.64
CA PRO A 52 2.48 17.01 5.83
C PRO A 52 2.74 17.74 7.15
N PHE A 53 3.52 18.82 7.12
CA PHE A 53 3.88 19.65 8.28
C PHE A 53 3.34 21.08 8.21
N GLY A 54 2.46 21.38 7.25
CA GLY A 54 1.74 22.65 7.20
C GLY A 54 0.68 22.74 8.31
N GLY A 55 0.20 23.95 8.61
CA GLY A 55 -0.93 24.17 9.53
C GLY A 55 -2.29 23.72 8.98
N THR A 56 -2.29 22.84 7.99
CA THR A 56 -3.47 22.28 7.32
C THR A 56 -4.03 21.09 8.09
N PRO A 57 -5.30 20.70 7.85
CA PRO A 57 -5.90 19.53 8.47
C PRO A 57 -5.04 18.27 8.29
N LYS A 58 -4.91 17.50 9.36
CA LYS A 58 -3.94 16.37 9.44
C LYS A 58 -4.51 15.02 9.05
N ASN A 59 -5.79 14.94 8.68
CA ASN A 59 -6.40 13.69 8.24
C ASN A 59 -5.52 13.02 7.18
N PRO A 60 -5.19 11.74 7.35
CA PRO A 60 -4.59 10.96 6.28
C PRO A 60 -5.48 10.98 5.05
N VAL A 61 -4.91 11.26 3.89
CA VAL A 61 -5.64 11.17 2.62
C VAL A 61 -5.05 10.04 1.79
N LEU A 62 -5.89 9.10 1.40
CA LEU A 62 -5.56 7.99 0.52
C LEU A 62 -6.27 8.18 -0.82
N ILE A 63 -5.57 7.86 -1.89
CA ILE A 63 -6.14 7.87 -3.22
C ILE A 63 -6.76 6.50 -3.48
N ASP A 64 -8.03 6.50 -3.81
CA ASP A 64 -8.76 5.36 -4.32
C ASP A 64 -8.77 5.41 -5.85
N THR A 65 -8.22 4.38 -6.48
CA THR A 65 -8.15 4.25 -7.93
C THR A 65 -8.75 2.92 -8.37
N HIS A 66 -9.55 2.94 -9.42
CA HIS A 66 -10.21 1.75 -9.94
C HIS A 66 -9.46 1.22 -11.16
N ARG A 67 -9.36 -0.11 -11.30
CA ARG A 67 -8.65 -0.76 -12.40
C ARG A 67 -9.53 -1.80 -13.08
N TYR A 68 -9.97 -1.43 -14.28
CA TYR A 68 -10.76 -2.28 -15.15
C TYR A 68 -10.17 -2.32 -16.54
N TYR A 69 -10.34 -3.47 -17.20
CA TYR A 69 -9.78 -3.76 -18.51
C TYR A 69 -10.87 -4.26 -19.47
N THR A 70 -12.08 -3.70 -19.33
CA THR A 70 -13.29 -4.14 -20.05
C THR A 70 -14.09 -2.99 -20.66
N PHE A 71 -13.78 -1.73 -20.36
CA PHE A 71 -14.65 -0.60 -20.73
C PHE A 71 -14.09 0.27 -21.84
N SER A 72 -12.77 0.29 -22.04
CA SER A 72 -12.14 1.13 -23.05
C SER A 72 -12.02 0.43 -24.41
N ASP A 73 -11.99 1.21 -25.49
CA ASP A 73 -11.73 0.66 -26.82
C ASP A 73 -10.31 0.12 -26.95
N GLU A 74 -9.37 0.68 -26.18
CA GLU A 74 -8.00 0.18 -26.08
C GLU A 74 -7.99 -1.27 -25.56
N ASP A 75 -8.74 -1.58 -24.50
CA ASP A 75 -8.83 -2.93 -23.94
C ASP A 75 -9.49 -3.91 -24.94
N ARG A 76 -10.59 -3.47 -25.56
CA ARG A 76 -11.34 -4.26 -26.56
C ARG A 76 -10.50 -4.61 -27.79
N SER A 77 -9.53 -3.76 -28.12
CA SER A 77 -8.62 -3.97 -29.25
C SER A 77 -7.55 -5.03 -28.98
N GLN A 78 -7.33 -5.41 -27.72
CA GLN A 78 -6.26 -6.31 -27.30
C GLN A 78 -6.76 -7.73 -27.01
N SER A 79 -5.86 -8.71 -27.11
CA SER A 79 -6.08 -10.07 -26.58
C SER A 79 -5.84 -10.12 -25.06
N PRO A 80 -6.37 -11.13 -24.35
CA PRO A 80 -6.09 -11.31 -22.92
C PRO A 80 -4.59 -11.34 -22.59
N GLN A 81 -3.78 -12.00 -23.43
CA GLN A 81 -2.33 -12.09 -23.24
C GLN A 81 -1.64 -10.73 -23.35
N GLN A 82 -2.09 -9.85 -24.25
CA GLN A 82 -1.56 -8.49 -24.38
C GLN A 82 -1.87 -7.65 -23.14
N ILE A 83 -3.11 -7.72 -22.64
CA ILE A 83 -3.52 -7.03 -21.41
C ILE A 83 -2.70 -7.55 -20.22
N ILE A 84 -2.58 -8.87 -20.06
CA ILE A 84 -1.74 -9.49 -19.01
C ILE A 84 -0.29 -8.98 -19.10
N GLY A 85 0.26 -8.90 -20.32
CA GLY A 85 1.64 -8.49 -20.56
C GLY A 85 1.98 -7.07 -20.12
N ARG A 86 1.01 -6.14 -20.11
CA ARG A 86 1.23 -4.75 -19.70
C ARG A 86 0.97 -4.47 -18.21
N LEU A 87 0.36 -5.40 -17.47
CA LEU A 87 0.09 -5.22 -16.03
C LEU A 87 1.36 -4.96 -15.21
N GLY A 88 2.52 -5.41 -15.68
CA GLY A 88 3.82 -5.11 -15.07
C GLY A 88 4.12 -3.61 -14.96
N ALA A 89 3.58 -2.79 -15.86
CA ALA A 89 3.79 -1.34 -15.91
C ALA A 89 2.70 -0.53 -15.17
N GLU A 90 1.67 -1.19 -14.62
CA GLU A 90 0.63 -0.48 -13.87
C GLU A 90 1.20 0.28 -12.66
N LEU A 91 0.57 1.39 -12.28
CA LEU A 91 0.96 2.22 -11.15
C LEU A 91 2.41 2.73 -11.21
N GLU A 92 3.01 2.83 -12.40
CA GLU A 92 4.33 3.43 -12.57
C GLU A 92 4.32 4.92 -12.16
N GLU A 93 3.16 5.57 -12.17
CA GLU A 93 2.96 6.95 -11.71
C GLU A 93 3.32 7.15 -10.23
N LEU A 94 3.29 6.08 -9.43
CA LEU A 94 3.76 6.13 -8.03
C LEU A 94 5.26 6.34 -7.92
N SER A 95 6.02 5.99 -8.96
CA SER A 95 7.48 6.08 -8.94
C SER A 95 7.92 7.54 -8.81
N GLY A 96 8.57 7.87 -7.70
CA GLY A 96 8.96 9.25 -7.37
C GLY A 96 7.92 10.03 -6.57
N ASN A 97 6.73 9.47 -6.33
CA ASN A 97 5.69 10.03 -5.45
C ASN A 97 5.59 9.30 -4.10
N GLU A 98 6.46 8.32 -3.84
CA GLU A 98 6.48 7.49 -2.63
C GLU A 98 7.91 7.27 -2.09
N GLY A 99 8.03 7.05 -0.79
CA GLY A 99 9.26 6.57 -0.14
C GLY A 99 9.99 7.60 0.71
N SER A 100 9.54 8.85 0.75
CA SER A 100 9.98 9.83 1.74
C SER A 100 9.05 11.06 1.80
N LEU A 101 8.63 11.45 3.00
CA LEU A 101 7.67 12.52 3.20
C LEU A 101 8.22 13.91 2.86
N GLY A 102 9.53 14.10 3.04
CA GLY A 102 10.18 15.40 2.87
C GLY A 102 10.37 15.82 1.41
N ASP A 103 10.61 14.87 0.50
CA ASP A 103 10.95 15.12 -0.91
C ASP A 103 9.89 14.58 -1.88
N ARG A 104 9.20 13.49 -1.55
CA ARG A 104 8.25 12.80 -2.46
C ARG A 104 6.78 12.94 -2.03
N GLY A 105 6.55 13.34 -0.78
CA GLY A 105 5.21 13.57 -0.23
C GLY A 105 4.59 12.33 0.43
N GLU A 106 3.29 12.40 0.67
CA GLU A 106 2.54 11.41 1.47
C GLU A 106 1.61 10.51 0.64
N ALA A 107 1.63 10.64 -0.69
CA ALA A 107 0.69 9.94 -1.54
C ALA A 107 0.79 8.42 -1.41
N GLN A 108 -0.36 7.79 -1.19
CA GLN A 108 -0.55 6.36 -1.19
C GLN A 108 -1.85 6.02 -1.91
N VAL A 109 -1.84 4.88 -2.59
CA VAL A 109 -2.96 4.40 -3.40
C VAL A 109 -3.51 3.10 -2.85
N ILE A 110 -4.83 2.98 -2.93
CA ILE A 110 -5.59 1.76 -2.75
C ILE A 110 -6.29 1.46 -4.07
N ILE A 111 -6.31 0.19 -4.46
CA ILE A 111 -7.14 -0.25 -5.57
C ILE A 111 -8.55 -0.53 -5.02
N GLY A 112 -9.45 0.46 -5.00
CA GLY A 112 -10.78 0.30 -4.40
C GLY A 112 -11.70 -0.59 -5.21
N GLU A 113 -11.47 -0.70 -6.52
CA GLU A 113 -12.23 -1.62 -7.36
C GLU A 113 -11.35 -2.23 -8.46
N TRP A 114 -11.40 -3.56 -8.57
CA TRP A 114 -10.81 -4.34 -9.66
C TRP A 114 -11.52 -5.69 -9.79
N SER A 115 -11.44 -6.35 -10.96
CA SER A 115 -12.04 -7.67 -11.17
C SER A 115 -11.23 -8.54 -12.14
N CYS A 116 -11.68 -9.78 -12.38
CA CYS A 116 -11.07 -10.69 -13.37
C CYS A 116 -11.74 -10.62 -14.75
N VAL A 117 -12.58 -9.61 -14.99
CA VAL A 117 -13.41 -9.52 -16.19
C VAL A 117 -12.63 -8.84 -17.31
N LEU A 118 -12.75 -9.42 -18.51
CA LEU A 118 -12.34 -8.79 -19.76
C LEU A 118 -13.55 -8.71 -20.70
N ASP A 119 -13.49 -7.78 -21.65
CA ASP A 119 -14.58 -7.57 -22.62
C ASP A 119 -14.79 -8.80 -23.53
N GLY A 120 -16.02 -9.00 -24.00
CA GLY A 120 -16.34 -10.07 -24.95
C GLY A 120 -15.52 -10.01 -26.25
N GLN A 121 -15.19 -8.81 -26.73
CA GLN A 121 -14.33 -8.60 -27.90
C GLN A 121 -12.90 -9.03 -27.64
N THR A 122 -12.39 -8.80 -26.42
CA THR A 122 -11.08 -9.30 -25.98
C THR A 122 -11.09 -10.83 -25.97
N TRP A 123 -12.13 -11.45 -25.40
CA TRP A 123 -12.28 -12.91 -25.41
C TRP A 123 -12.45 -13.51 -26.81
N GLY A 124 -13.08 -12.79 -27.74
CA GLY A 124 -13.24 -13.22 -29.13
C GLY A 124 -11.92 -13.37 -29.91
N ARG A 125 -10.78 -12.98 -29.32
CA ARG A 125 -9.44 -13.09 -29.91
C ARG A 125 -8.68 -14.36 -29.52
N VAL A 126 -9.23 -15.17 -28.63
CA VAL A 126 -8.64 -16.45 -28.20
C VAL A 126 -9.66 -17.57 -28.36
N ARG A 127 -9.19 -18.81 -28.31
CA ARG A 127 -10.12 -19.94 -28.38
C ARG A 127 -10.84 -20.11 -27.03
N PRO A 128 -12.13 -20.52 -27.01
CA PRO A 128 -12.88 -20.66 -25.77
C PRO A 128 -12.19 -21.55 -24.71
N GLU A 129 -11.49 -22.61 -25.14
CA GLU A 129 -10.76 -23.52 -24.26
C GLU A 129 -9.57 -22.88 -23.53
N GLU A 130 -9.09 -21.72 -23.99
CA GLU A 130 -8.00 -21.00 -23.34
C GLU A 130 -8.48 -20.09 -22.21
N LYS A 131 -9.79 -19.81 -22.15
CA LYS A 131 -10.37 -18.76 -21.29
C LYS A 131 -10.04 -18.96 -19.82
N ASP A 132 -10.34 -20.12 -19.25
CA ASP A 132 -10.16 -20.36 -17.81
C ASP A 132 -8.70 -20.16 -17.38
N ARG A 133 -7.75 -20.69 -18.16
CA ARG A 133 -6.31 -20.52 -17.91
C ARG A 133 -5.90 -19.04 -17.96
N LEU A 134 -6.45 -18.27 -18.89
CA LEU A 134 -6.14 -16.85 -19.05
C LEU A 134 -6.77 -16.00 -17.94
N VAL A 135 -7.97 -16.33 -17.47
CA VAL A 135 -8.57 -15.69 -16.29
C VAL A 135 -7.70 -15.91 -15.06
N THR A 136 -7.19 -17.14 -14.85
CA THR A 136 -6.23 -17.41 -13.75
C THR A 136 -4.97 -16.56 -13.87
N GLN A 137 -4.37 -16.48 -15.06
CA GLN A 137 -3.15 -15.67 -15.27
C GLN A 137 -3.41 -14.19 -15.03
N PHE A 138 -4.54 -13.68 -15.52
CA PHE A 138 -4.93 -12.29 -15.37
C PHE A 138 -5.20 -11.92 -13.91
N GLY A 139 -5.99 -12.71 -13.18
CA GLY A 139 -6.26 -12.48 -11.76
C GLY A 139 -4.99 -12.53 -10.90
N ARG A 140 -4.06 -13.46 -11.18
CA ARG A 140 -2.80 -13.56 -10.45
C ARG A 140 -1.83 -12.43 -10.75
N ALA A 141 -1.72 -12.01 -12.01
CA ALA A 141 -0.89 -10.89 -12.40
C ALA A 141 -1.36 -9.60 -11.72
N GLN A 142 -2.67 -9.34 -11.73
CA GLN A 142 -3.27 -8.24 -10.98
C GLN A 142 -3.01 -8.36 -9.47
N SER A 143 -3.29 -9.52 -8.87
CA SER A 143 -3.05 -9.78 -7.43
C SER A 143 -1.61 -9.45 -7.04
N GLN A 144 -0.62 -9.98 -7.78
CA GLN A 144 0.79 -9.74 -7.53
C GLN A 144 1.14 -8.25 -7.63
N LYS A 145 0.62 -7.57 -8.65
CA LYS A 145 0.90 -6.16 -8.89
C LYS A 145 0.34 -5.26 -7.79
N TRP A 146 -0.91 -5.48 -7.40
CA TRP A 146 -1.55 -4.71 -6.33
C TRP A 146 -0.88 -4.94 -4.98
N GLN A 147 -0.50 -6.18 -4.66
CA GLN A 147 0.23 -6.51 -3.42
C GLN A 147 1.63 -5.89 -3.37
N GLN A 148 2.25 -5.65 -4.53
CA GLN A 148 3.57 -5.05 -4.62
C GLN A 148 3.52 -3.51 -4.50
N ARG A 149 2.54 -2.87 -5.12
CA ARG A 149 2.56 -1.41 -5.35
C ARG A 149 1.48 -0.61 -4.62
N ALA A 150 0.36 -1.22 -4.26
CA ALA A 150 -0.72 -0.52 -3.56
C ALA A 150 -0.67 -0.79 -2.06
N GLY A 151 -1.24 0.12 -1.26
CA GLY A 151 -1.43 -0.09 0.18
C GLY A 151 -2.48 -1.15 0.53
N GLY A 152 -3.20 -1.65 -0.47
CA GLY A 152 -4.32 -2.59 -0.36
C GLY A 152 -5.16 -2.61 -1.64
N CYS A 153 -6.06 -3.59 -1.74
CA CYS A 153 -7.00 -3.68 -2.85
C CYS A 153 -8.33 -4.31 -2.41
N TYR A 154 -9.41 -3.95 -3.10
CA TYR A 154 -10.76 -4.43 -2.84
C TYR A 154 -11.35 -4.96 -4.15
N PHE A 155 -11.66 -6.25 -4.17
CA PHE A 155 -12.19 -6.91 -5.36
C PHE A 155 -13.65 -6.51 -5.57
N TRP A 156 -13.97 -5.99 -6.75
CA TRP A 156 -15.32 -5.66 -7.14
C TRP A 156 -15.95 -6.87 -7.85
N THR A 157 -16.86 -7.59 -7.21
CA THR A 157 -17.50 -7.44 -5.89
C THR A 157 -17.37 -8.74 -5.08
N TYR A 158 -17.84 -8.77 -3.83
CA TYR A 158 -17.80 -10.00 -3.01
C TYR A 158 -18.51 -11.18 -3.70
N LYS A 159 -19.79 -10.98 -4.03
CA LYS A 159 -20.65 -11.90 -4.78
C LYS A 159 -21.85 -11.14 -5.37
N MET A 160 -22.57 -11.76 -6.29
CA MET A 160 -23.88 -11.30 -6.73
C MET A 160 -24.97 -11.86 -5.80
N ASP A 161 -26.18 -11.30 -5.84
CA ASP A 161 -27.25 -11.63 -4.90
C ASP A 161 -27.52 -13.15 -4.82
N TRP A 162 -27.70 -13.79 -5.98
CA TRP A 162 -28.07 -15.21 -6.09
C TRP A 162 -26.94 -16.14 -6.60
N MET A 163 -25.73 -15.62 -6.84
CA MET A 163 -24.60 -16.43 -7.34
C MET A 163 -23.24 -15.85 -6.92
N ASP A 164 -22.19 -16.69 -6.95
CA ASP A 164 -20.85 -16.28 -6.55
C ASP A 164 -20.22 -15.19 -7.45
N GLY A 165 -20.83 -14.87 -8.60
CA GLY A 165 -20.57 -13.67 -9.38
C GLY A 165 -19.66 -13.83 -10.60
N GLY A 166 -19.21 -15.04 -10.92
CA GLY A 166 -18.37 -15.27 -12.10
C GLY A 166 -17.04 -14.53 -12.00
N GLU A 167 -16.60 -13.90 -13.08
CA GLU A 167 -15.38 -13.06 -13.12
C GLU A 167 -15.50 -11.76 -12.30
N TRP A 168 -16.73 -11.31 -12.01
CA TRP A 168 -17.04 -10.20 -11.11
C TRP A 168 -17.10 -10.62 -9.64
N GLY A 169 -16.93 -11.89 -9.32
CA GLY A 169 -17.20 -12.42 -7.99
C GLY A 169 -15.95 -12.85 -7.24
N PHE A 170 -15.58 -12.15 -6.18
CA PHE A 170 -14.46 -12.52 -5.32
C PHE A 170 -14.60 -13.96 -4.80
N ALA A 171 -15.82 -14.35 -4.40
CA ALA A 171 -16.12 -15.69 -3.93
C ALA A 171 -15.79 -16.77 -4.99
N GLU A 172 -16.24 -16.55 -6.24
CA GLU A 172 -15.98 -17.46 -7.36
C GLU A 172 -14.49 -17.50 -7.72
N GLN A 173 -13.86 -16.33 -7.86
CA GLN A 173 -12.46 -16.21 -8.25
C GLN A 173 -11.50 -16.79 -7.19
N SER A 174 -11.87 -16.69 -5.92
CA SER A 174 -11.13 -17.32 -4.82
C SER A 174 -11.26 -18.83 -4.84
N LYS A 175 -12.46 -19.40 -5.04
CA LYS A 175 -12.67 -20.85 -5.16
C LYS A 175 -11.88 -21.47 -6.31
N LYS A 176 -11.75 -20.72 -7.41
CA LYS A 176 -10.97 -21.11 -8.61
C LYS A 176 -9.47 -20.84 -8.50
N TRP A 177 -9.00 -20.23 -7.41
CA TRP A 177 -7.59 -19.84 -7.24
C TRP A 177 -7.06 -18.91 -8.35
N ASN A 178 -7.96 -18.10 -8.93
CA ASN A 178 -7.63 -17.08 -9.92
C ASN A 178 -7.03 -15.84 -9.28
N ILE A 179 -7.36 -15.58 -8.02
CA ILE A 179 -6.76 -14.55 -7.17
C ILE A 179 -6.14 -15.23 -5.95
N THR A 180 -5.06 -14.66 -5.43
CA THR A 180 -4.29 -15.29 -4.35
C THR A 180 -3.93 -14.27 -3.28
N PRO A 181 -4.05 -14.61 -1.98
CA PRO A 181 -3.53 -13.75 -0.93
C PRO A 181 -1.99 -13.68 -0.99
N PRO A 182 -1.37 -12.63 -0.43
CA PRO A 182 0.06 -12.64 -0.15
C PRO A 182 0.46 -13.84 0.71
N GLN A 183 1.64 -14.42 0.45
CA GLN A 183 2.13 -15.61 1.16
C GLN A 183 2.25 -15.40 2.68
N TYR A 184 2.59 -14.18 3.12
CA TYR A 184 2.69 -13.88 4.55
C TYR A 184 1.34 -13.96 5.28
N LEU A 185 0.21 -13.83 4.58
CA LEU A 185 -1.13 -14.02 5.16
C LEU A 185 -1.55 -15.48 5.27
N THR A 186 -0.77 -16.42 4.74
CA THR A 186 -1.07 -17.86 4.83
C THR A 186 -0.15 -18.60 5.81
N LEU A 187 0.59 -17.86 6.64
CA LEU A 187 1.53 -18.45 7.60
C LEU A 187 0.79 -19.04 8.81
N PRO A 188 1.10 -20.28 9.23
CA PRO A 188 0.57 -20.82 10.47
C PRO A 188 0.92 -19.95 11.68
N VAL A 189 0.03 -19.88 12.67
CA VAL A 189 0.23 -19.07 13.90
C VAL A 189 1.58 -19.34 14.57
N GLN A 190 1.99 -20.61 14.65
CA GLN A 190 3.27 -20.97 15.27
C GLN A 190 4.46 -20.45 14.46
N GLU A 191 4.37 -20.44 13.13
CA GLU A 191 5.41 -19.91 12.25
C GLU A 191 5.56 -18.39 12.43
N VAL A 192 4.45 -17.65 12.52
CA VAL A 192 4.46 -16.21 12.81
C VAL A 192 5.17 -15.93 14.14
N ARG A 193 4.82 -16.67 15.20
CA ARG A 193 5.45 -16.53 16.53
C ARG A 193 6.94 -16.86 16.50
N ASN A 194 7.34 -17.92 15.79
CA ASN A 194 8.75 -18.30 15.65
C ASN A 194 9.55 -17.20 14.95
N ARG A 195 9.00 -16.63 13.87
CA ARG A 195 9.64 -15.52 13.13
C ARG A 195 9.77 -14.26 13.97
N ILE A 196 8.75 -13.91 14.76
CA ILE A 196 8.84 -12.79 15.73
C ILE A 196 9.93 -13.05 16.76
N GLY A 197 9.96 -14.24 17.37
CA GLY A 197 10.98 -14.58 18.37
C GLY A 197 12.39 -14.53 17.80
N GLY A 198 12.58 -15.02 16.57
CA GLY A 198 13.86 -14.91 15.86
C GLY A 198 14.26 -13.47 15.54
N ALA A 199 13.29 -12.63 15.14
CA ALA A 199 13.53 -11.23 14.82
C ALA A 199 13.97 -10.46 16.06
N GLU A 200 13.29 -10.66 17.19
CA GLU A 200 13.63 -10.02 18.46
C GLU A 200 15.01 -10.47 18.96
N ALA A 201 15.35 -11.76 18.85
CA ALA A 201 16.66 -12.28 19.24
C ALA A 201 17.82 -11.66 18.45
N ARG A 202 17.58 -11.25 17.20
CA ARG A 202 18.59 -10.59 16.33
C ARG A 202 18.44 -9.08 16.25
N ARG A 203 17.47 -8.49 16.94
CA ARG A 203 17.15 -7.06 16.86
C ARG A 203 18.37 -6.17 17.07
N GLY A 204 19.19 -6.46 18.08
CA GLY A 204 20.41 -5.70 18.37
C GLY A 204 21.44 -5.73 17.23
N GLU A 205 21.65 -6.91 16.62
CA GLU A 205 22.55 -7.08 15.47
C GLU A 205 22.03 -6.31 14.24
N LEU A 206 20.74 -6.44 13.95
CA LEU A 206 20.09 -5.76 12.83
C LEU A 206 20.14 -4.22 12.99
N ALA A 207 19.85 -3.73 14.20
CA ALA A 207 19.91 -2.30 14.52
C ALA A 207 21.33 -1.75 14.37
N HIS A 208 22.31 -2.47 14.92
CA HIS A 208 23.72 -2.08 14.86
C HIS A 208 24.21 -2.01 13.41
N THR A 209 23.92 -3.04 12.61
CA THR A 209 24.29 -3.10 11.19
C THR A 209 23.66 -1.97 10.40
N ALA A 210 22.36 -1.72 10.59
CA ALA A 210 21.64 -0.65 9.91
C ALA A 210 22.22 0.74 10.25
N ARG A 211 22.48 0.98 11.55
CA ARG A 211 23.09 2.23 12.03
C ARG A 211 24.49 2.42 11.45
N GLN A 212 25.35 1.41 11.53
CA GLN A 212 26.71 1.47 11.02
C GLN A 212 26.73 1.78 9.51
N ASN A 213 25.86 1.16 8.72
CA ASN A 213 25.74 1.43 7.29
C ASN A 213 25.31 2.88 7.02
N HIS A 214 24.34 3.39 7.77
CA HIS A 214 23.89 4.79 7.66
C HIS A 214 25.00 5.78 8.03
N GLU A 215 25.69 5.58 9.15
CA GLU A 215 26.81 6.43 9.59
C GLU A 215 27.94 6.44 8.56
N ASN A 216 28.36 5.26 8.10
CA ASN A 216 29.42 5.12 7.09
C ASN A 216 29.08 5.86 5.80
N TYR A 217 27.83 5.73 5.31
CA TYR A 217 27.38 6.43 4.10
C TYR A 217 27.46 7.95 4.27
N TRP A 218 26.87 8.50 5.33
CA TRP A 218 26.78 9.96 5.50
C TRP A 218 28.12 10.61 5.86
N ASN A 219 28.99 9.92 6.59
CA ASN A 219 30.35 10.37 6.85
C ASN A 219 31.19 10.46 5.57
N GLN A 220 30.91 9.61 4.56
CA GLN A 220 31.56 9.66 3.25
C GLN A 220 30.90 10.67 2.30
N ALA A 221 29.56 10.72 2.28
CA ALA A 221 28.80 11.56 1.36
C ALA A 221 28.89 13.05 1.70
N ALA A 222 29.08 13.40 2.98
CA ALA A 222 29.25 14.79 3.43
C ALA A 222 30.33 14.90 4.52
N PRO A 223 31.63 14.79 4.14
CA PRO A 223 32.73 14.83 5.09
C PRO A 223 32.73 16.13 5.90
N GLY A 224 32.86 16.00 7.23
CA GLY A 224 32.91 17.15 8.14
C GLY A 224 31.56 17.76 8.51
N LYS A 225 30.44 17.28 7.94
CA LYS A 225 29.10 17.64 8.43
C LYS A 225 28.76 16.77 9.65
N HIS A 226 28.31 17.40 10.73
CA HIS A 226 27.79 16.67 11.89
C HIS A 226 26.34 16.25 11.62
N PHE A 227 26.05 14.96 11.81
CA PHE A 227 24.71 14.39 11.71
C PHE A 227 24.28 13.82 13.06
N ASP A 228 23.01 14.01 13.41
CA ASP A 228 22.44 13.37 14.61
C ASP A 228 22.00 11.93 14.29
N HIS A 229 22.95 11.01 14.34
CA HIS A 229 22.69 9.58 14.07
C HIS A 229 21.84 8.90 15.15
N GLN A 230 21.61 9.55 16.30
CA GLN A 230 20.71 9.00 17.32
C GLN A 230 19.27 8.98 16.80
N LEU A 231 18.86 10.01 16.03
CA LEU A 231 17.56 10.05 15.36
C LEU A 231 17.30 8.82 14.49
N TYR A 232 18.34 8.32 13.81
CA TYR A 232 18.23 7.12 12.97
C TYR A 232 17.90 5.89 13.83
N SER A 233 18.61 5.73 14.95
CA SER A 233 18.39 4.61 15.88
C SER A 233 17.01 4.67 16.54
N ASP A 234 16.56 5.88 16.91
CA ASP A 234 15.23 6.09 17.49
C ASP A 234 14.13 5.73 16.50
N GLY A 235 14.24 6.23 15.26
CA GLY A 235 13.33 5.86 14.17
C GLY A 235 13.33 4.36 13.92
N TRP A 236 14.51 3.75 13.78
CA TRP A 236 14.68 2.33 13.49
C TRP A 236 13.99 1.44 14.53
N ASN A 237 14.17 1.75 15.82
CA ASN A 237 13.55 0.98 16.88
C ASN A 237 12.02 1.04 16.83
N ILE A 238 11.44 2.20 16.55
CA ILE A 238 9.98 2.36 16.43
C ILE A 238 9.48 1.62 15.19
N GLY A 239 10.13 1.80 14.04
CA GLY A 239 9.73 1.14 12.80
C GLY A 239 9.78 -0.38 12.88
N PHE A 240 10.84 -0.93 13.47
CA PHE A 240 10.97 -2.37 13.73
C PHE A 240 9.86 -2.90 14.65
N SER A 241 9.61 -2.20 15.77
CA SER A 241 8.56 -2.59 16.72
C SER A 241 7.16 -2.51 16.13
N ASP A 242 6.87 -1.49 15.32
CA ASP A 242 5.58 -1.39 14.63
C ASP A 242 5.40 -2.54 13.65
N ALA A 243 6.40 -2.82 12.81
CA ALA A 243 6.33 -3.91 11.84
C ALA A 243 6.12 -5.26 12.54
N GLN A 244 6.83 -5.51 13.63
CA GLN A 244 6.63 -6.67 14.49
C GLN A 244 5.22 -6.76 15.06
N LYS A 245 4.67 -5.64 15.53
CA LYS A 245 3.33 -5.62 16.12
C LYS A 245 2.25 -5.91 15.08
N PHE A 246 2.36 -5.35 13.87
CA PHE A 246 1.46 -5.68 12.76
C PHE A 246 1.56 -7.15 12.41
N PHE A 247 2.78 -7.67 12.23
CA PHE A 247 2.99 -9.07 11.88
C PHE A 247 2.41 -10.04 12.92
N GLY A 248 2.47 -9.71 14.20
CA GLY A 248 1.89 -10.51 15.27
C GLY A 248 0.37 -10.36 15.44
N MET A 249 -0.24 -9.30 14.92
CA MET A 249 -1.54 -8.79 15.37
C MET A 249 -2.68 -9.83 15.35
N ARG A 250 -2.81 -10.59 14.25
CA ARG A 250 -3.77 -11.72 14.15
C ARG A 250 -3.40 -12.87 15.08
N SER A 251 -2.16 -13.31 15.03
CA SER A 251 -1.65 -14.48 15.77
C SER A 251 -1.66 -14.31 17.30
N GLU A 252 -1.65 -13.06 17.76
CA GLU A 252 -1.74 -12.64 19.16
C GLU A 252 -3.19 -12.37 19.60
N GLY A 253 -4.16 -12.43 18.68
CA GLY A 253 -5.58 -12.20 18.97
C GLY A 253 -5.94 -10.74 19.24
N VAL A 254 -5.09 -9.78 18.87
CA VAL A 254 -5.30 -8.34 19.10
C VAL A 254 -6.54 -7.82 18.35
N LEU A 255 -6.88 -8.43 17.21
CA LEU A 255 -8.06 -8.10 16.41
C LEU A 255 -9.37 -8.74 16.92
N GLY A 256 -9.32 -9.43 18.07
CA GLY A 256 -10.45 -10.15 18.65
C GLY A 256 -10.57 -11.60 18.16
N GLY A 257 -11.30 -12.43 18.92
CA GLY A 257 -11.36 -13.88 18.70
C GLY A 257 -11.96 -14.33 17.36
N ASN A 258 -12.75 -13.47 16.70
CA ASN A 258 -13.33 -13.76 15.39
C ASN A 258 -12.35 -13.51 14.22
N VAL A 259 -11.23 -12.83 14.50
CA VAL A 259 -10.20 -12.45 13.52
C VAL A 259 -8.84 -13.06 13.88
N ALA A 260 -8.70 -13.61 15.10
CA ALA A 260 -7.56 -14.40 15.53
C ALA A 260 -7.42 -15.62 14.61
N ALA A 261 -6.44 -15.57 13.72
CA ALA A 261 -6.29 -16.52 12.63
C ALA A 261 -4.82 -16.62 12.21
N GLU A 262 -4.57 -17.46 11.22
CA GLU A 262 -3.30 -17.56 10.50
C GLU A 262 -2.95 -16.24 9.78
N GLY A 263 -1.67 -16.11 9.43
CA GLY A 263 -1.10 -14.97 8.72
C GLY A 263 -0.38 -13.99 9.63
N GLY A 264 0.60 -13.29 9.05
CA GLY A 264 1.24 -12.14 9.66
C GLY A 264 1.00 -10.89 8.82
N ASP A 265 0.38 -9.87 9.41
CA ASP A 265 0.06 -8.64 8.68
C ASP A 265 1.31 -7.78 8.42
N ARG A 266 1.23 -6.97 7.37
CA ARG A 266 2.21 -5.94 7.07
C ARG A 266 1.61 -4.57 7.36
N ILE A 267 2.44 -3.59 7.69
CA ILE A 267 2.04 -2.18 7.67
C ILE A 267 1.65 -1.80 6.22
N GLY A 268 0.35 -1.58 5.99
CA GLY A 268 -0.17 -0.98 4.78
C GLY A 268 0.01 0.54 4.76
N CYS A 269 -0.04 1.15 3.58
CA CYS A 269 0.03 2.61 3.39
C CYS A 269 1.18 3.27 4.16
N LEU A 270 2.40 2.78 3.95
CA LEU A 270 3.55 3.07 4.81
C LEU A 270 3.83 4.57 4.98
N GLU A 271 3.66 5.38 3.92
CA GLU A 271 3.89 6.83 4.00
C GLU A 271 3.00 7.51 5.04
N ILE A 272 1.72 7.11 5.07
CA ILE A 272 0.75 7.60 6.07
C ILE A 272 1.17 7.16 7.47
N TRP A 273 1.61 5.92 7.62
CA TRP A 273 2.05 5.39 8.91
C TRP A 273 3.30 6.10 9.43
N VAL A 274 4.29 6.33 8.55
CA VAL A 274 5.50 7.11 8.85
C VAL A 274 5.12 8.53 9.28
N LYS A 275 4.21 9.18 8.56
CA LYS A 275 3.73 10.54 8.90
C LYS A 275 3.14 10.56 10.30
N LYS A 276 2.23 9.62 10.59
CA LYS A 276 1.63 9.48 11.93
C LYS A 276 2.71 9.38 13.01
N ARG A 277 3.65 8.46 12.86
CA ARG A 277 4.70 8.22 13.86
C ARG A 277 5.65 9.40 14.01
N LEU A 278 5.93 10.12 12.93
CA LEU A 278 6.75 11.32 12.96
C LEU A 278 6.04 12.50 13.63
N LEU A 279 4.72 12.62 13.46
CA LEU A 279 3.92 13.61 14.18
C LEU A 279 3.90 13.31 15.69
N GLU A 280 3.68 12.04 16.06
CA GLU A 280 3.66 11.55 17.45
C GLU A 280 5.01 11.66 18.16
N SER A 281 6.12 11.45 17.45
CA SER A 281 7.46 11.53 18.03
C SER A 281 7.87 12.94 18.43
N GLY A 282 7.17 13.96 17.93
CA GLY A 282 7.53 15.37 18.15
C GLY A 282 8.83 15.80 17.45
N GLN A 283 9.46 14.93 16.67
CA GLN A 283 10.72 15.21 15.98
C GLN A 283 10.52 16.26 14.89
N ARG A 284 11.31 17.33 14.90
CA ARG A 284 11.24 18.46 13.97
C ARG A 284 12.65 18.97 13.67
N GLY A 285 12.76 19.83 12.65
CA GLY A 285 14.02 20.49 12.30
C GLY A 285 14.77 19.83 11.14
N GLU A 286 15.98 20.32 10.87
CA GLU A 286 16.77 19.98 9.67
C GLU A 286 17.01 18.47 9.51
N PHE A 287 17.16 17.74 10.62
CA PHE A 287 17.54 16.33 10.62
C PHE A 287 16.37 15.35 10.75
N VAL A 288 15.13 15.83 10.66
CA VAL A 288 13.93 14.98 10.80
C VAL A 288 13.91 13.81 9.79
N TRP A 289 14.50 14.01 8.61
CA TRP A 289 14.64 12.96 7.59
C TRP A 289 15.51 11.78 8.05
N ILE A 290 16.46 12.00 8.99
CA ILE A 290 17.30 10.93 9.55
C ILE A 290 16.42 9.96 10.34
N TRP A 291 15.49 10.50 11.14
CA TRP A 291 14.52 9.70 11.89
C TRP A 291 13.65 8.88 10.94
N GLU A 292 13.13 9.51 9.87
CA GLU A 292 12.31 8.82 8.88
C GLU A 292 13.08 7.69 8.16
N GLN A 293 14.33 7.93 7.76
CA GLN A 293 15.19 6.89 7.18
C GLN A 293 15.40 5.73 8.15
N GLY A 294 15.64 6.04 9.43
CA GLY A 294 15.72 5.06 10.50
C GLY A 294 14.46 4.21 10.57
N PHE A 295 13.30 4.87 10.67
CA PHE A 295 11.99 4.19 10.75
C PHE A 295 11.77 3.22 9.59
N ARG A 296 11.97 3.68 8.36
CA ARG A 296 11.80 2.84 7.15
C ARG A 296 12.78 1.67 7.14
N ALA A 297 14.02 1.89 7.56
CA ALA A 297 15.02 0.82 7.69
C ALA A 297 14.64 -0.19 8.78
N GLY A 298 14.01 0.24 9.88
CA GLY A 298 13.46 -0.64 10.91
C GLY A 298 12.36 -1.54 10.38
N VAL A 299 11.38 -0.96 9.67
CA VAL A 299 10.30 -1.70 9.00
C VAL A 299 10.88 -2.68 7.98
N GLY A 300 11.78 -2.21 7.11
CA GLY A 300 12.43 -3.04 6.10
C GLY A 300 13.26 -4.18 6.69
N GLY A 301 14.03 -3.91 7.75
CA GLY A 301 14.83 -4.92 8.43
C GLY A 301 13.98 -6.02 9.08
N PHE A 302 12.86 -5.66 9.70
CA PHE A 302 11.90 -6.64 10.22
C PHE A 302 11.28 -7.46 9.07
N ASN A 303 10.72 -6.79 8.06
CA ASN A 303 10.05 -7.46 6.94
C ASN A 303 10.98 -8.45 6.22
N GLN A 304 12.21 -8.02 5.92
CA GLN A 304 13.22 -8.88 5.30
C GLN A 304 13.52 -10.11 6.16
N TYR A 305 13.65 -9.94 7.48
CA TYR A 305 13.92 -11.06 8.38
C TYR A 305 12.79 -12.09 8.39
N VAL A 306 11.52 -11.64 8.41
CA VAL A 306 10.36 -12.52 8.45
C VAL A 306 9.89 -12.99 7.06
N GLY A 307 10.61 -12.63 5.98
CA GLY A 307 10.34 -13.08 4.62
C GLY A 307 9.13 -12.40 3.96
N MET A 308 9.00 -11.08 4.15
CA MET A 308 8.03 -10.21 3.48
C MET A 308 8.66 -9.26 2.47
#